data_AF-A0A1Y0GWX7-F1
#
_entry.id   AF-A0A1Y0GWX7-F1
#
_cell.length_a   1.000
_cell.length_b   1.000
_cell.length_c   1.000
_cell.angle_alpha   90.00
_cell.angle_beta   90.00
_cell.angle_gamma   90.00
#
_symmetry.space_group_name_H-M   'P 1'
#
loop_
_entity.id
_entity.type
_entity.pdbx_description
1 polymer ?
#
loop_
_entity_poly.entity_id
_entity_poly.type
_entity_poly.pdbx_seq_one_letter_code
_entity_poly.pdbx_strand_id
1 'polypeptide(L)' 'MSGGRFFYANEESRRSRLAYFDAVDALVDAGIALDETQLCQNHSELDSVVRQRVEEGAEVVFVGGGDGTLGE' A
#
# COMPACT_ATOMS: atom_id res chain seq x y z
N MET A 1 12.90 -3.16 17.33
CA MET A 1 11.85 -3.81 16.53
C MET A 1 12.24 -3.58 15.08
N SER A 2 12.33 -4.63 14.27
CA SER A 2 12.58 -4.47 12.82
C SER A 2 11.32 -3.81 12.25
N GLY A 3 11.46 -2.67 11.58
CA GLY A 3 10.33 -1.98 10.97
C GLY A 3 9.73 -2.85 9.87
N GLY A 4 8.40 -3.00 9.86
CA GLY A 4 7.71 -3.81 8.85
C GLY A 4 7.66 -3.14 7.48
N ARG A 5 7.38 -3.92 6.44
CA ARG A 5 7.11 -3.45 5.07
C ARG A 5 5.63 -3.59 4.76
N PHE A 6 5.00 -2.50 4.33
CA PHE A 6 3.56 -2.43 4.15
C PHE A 6 3.21 -2.00 2.72
N PHE A 7 2.14 -2.55 2.14
CA PHE A 7 1.62 -2.11 0.84
C PHE A 7 0.15 -1.73 0.91
N TYR A 8 -0.16 -0.51 0.52
CA TYR A 8 -1.51 0.04 0.49
C TYR A 8 -1.86 0.51 -0.92
N ALA A 9 -3.05 0.19 -1.41
CA ALA A 9 -3.53 0.72 -2.68
C ALA A 9 -4.98 1.19 -2.60
N ASN A 10 -5.34 2.18 -3.43
CA ASN A 10 -6.72 2.67 -3.55
C ASN A 10 -7.53 1.86 -4.58
N GLU A 11 -8.72 1.37 -4.20
CA GLU A 11 -9.71 0.69 -5.04
C GLU A 11 -10.76 1.69 -5.56
N GLU A 12 -10.40 2.50 -6.54
CA GLU A 12 -11.40 3.31 -7.26
C GLU A 12 -12.10 2.55 -8.40
N SER A 13 -11.54 1.42 -8.83
CA SER A 13 -12.06 0.65 -9.96
C SER A 13 -11.71 -0.83 -9.89
N ARG A 14 -12.47 -1.67 -10.63
CA ARG A 14 -12.13 -3.09 -10.82
C ARG A 14 -10.73 -3.31 -11.39
N ARG A 15 -10.21 -2.35 -12.17
CA ARG A 15 -8.85 -2.39 -12.72
C ARG A 15 -7.80 -2.12 -11.64
N SER A 16 -8.09 -1.22 -10.71
CA SER A 16 -7.24 -0.91 -9.56
C SER A 16 -7.10 -2.13 -8.62
N ARG A 17 -8.19 -2.89 -8.44
CA ARG A 17 -8.18 -4.14 -7.67
C ARG A 17 -7.25 -5.20 -8.26
N LEU A 18 -7.31 -5.41 -9.58
CA LEU A 18 -6.42 -6.37 -10.25
C LEU A 18 -4.96 -5.91 -10.18
N ALA A 19 -4.71 -4.63 -10.43
CA ALA A 19 -3.37 -4.05 -10.32
C ALA A 19 -2.76 -4.17 -8.91
N TYR A 20 -3.60 -4.12 -7.86
CA TYR A 20 -3.15 -4.39 -6.49
C TYR A 20 -2.63 -5.81 -6.32
N PHE A 21 -3.37 -6.82 -6.79
CA PHE A 21 -2.92 -8.21 -6.69
C PHE A 21 -1.66 -8.46 -7.51
N ASP A 22 -1.61 -7.94 -8.74
CA ASP A 22 -0.42 -8.03 -9.59
C ASP A 22 0.81 -7.38 -8.93
N ALA A 23 0.63 -6.27 -8.21
CA ALA A 23 1.70 -5.60 -7.48
C ALA A 23 2.17 -6.38 -6.24
N VAL A 24 1.24 -6.97 -5.48
CA VAL A 24 1.58 -7.86 -4.36
C VAL A 24 2.39 -9.05 -4.86
N ASP A 25 1.91 -9.71 -5.92
CA ASP A 25 2.57 -10.88 -6.51
C ASP A 25 3.98 -10.50 -7.00
N ALA A 26 4.13 -9.37 -7.70
CA ALA A 26 5.44 -8.90 -8.17
C ALA A 26 6.43 -8.60 -7.02
N LEU A 27 5.95 -8.04 -5.90
CA LEU A 27 6.79 -7.77 -4.73
C LEU A 27 7.22 -9.09 -4.05
N VAL A 28 6.30 -10.03 -3.89
CA VAL A 28 6.58 -11.35 -3.32
C VAL A 28 7.55 -12.13 -4.21
N ASP A 29 7.34 -12.15 -5.52
CA ASP A 29 8.22 -12.81 -6.50
C ASP A 29 9.64 -12.19 -6.52
N ALA A 30 9.74 -10.89 -6.24
CA ALA A 30 11.03 -10.21 -6.07
C ALA A 30 11.72 -10.52 -4.73
N GLY A 31 11.12 -11.34 -3.87
CA GLY A 31 11.64 -11.69 -2.54
C GLY A 31 11.42 -10.61 -1.48
N ILE A 32 10.52 -9.64 -1.74
CA ILE A 32 10.16 -8.60 -0.79
C ILE A 32 9.04 -9.15 0.09
N ALA A 33 9.38 -9.50 1.33
CA ALA A 33 8.39 -9.87 2.34
C ALA A 33 7.59 -8.62 2.75
N LEU A 34 6.26 -8.69 2.59
CA LEU A 34 5.30 -7.70 3.08
C LEU A 34 4.69 -8.23 4.37
N ASP A 35 4.77 -7.45 5.44
CA ASP A 35 4.17 -7.79 6.74
C ASP A 35 2.65 -7.62 6.70
N GLU A 36 2.18 -6.66 5.90
CA GLU A 36 0.75 -6.40 5.71
C GLU A 36 0.49 -5.78 4.33
N THR A 37 -0.66 -6.13 3.76
CA THR A 37 -1.16 -5.56 2.51
C THR A 37 -2.62 -5.20 2.67
N GLN A 38 -3.05 -4.03 2.20
CA GLN A 38 -4.43 -3.60 2.30
C GLN A 38 -4.87 -2.82 1.07
N LEU A 39 -6.09 -3.11 0.65
CA LEU A 39 -6.79 -2.40 -0.41
C LEU A 39 -7.83 -1.46 0.23
N CYS A 40 -7.62 -0.16 0.10
CA CYS A 40 -8.50 0.87 0.65
C CYS A 40 -9.56 1.25 -0.38
N GLN A 41 -10.84 1.23 -0.01
CA GLN A 41 -11.94 1.67 -0.90
C GLN A 41 -12.23 3.17 -0.77
N ASN A 42 -11.69 3.79 0.27
CA ASN A 42 -11.88 5.19 0.59
C ASN A 42 -10.52 5.88 0.58
N HIS A 43 -10.32 6.79 -0.37
CA HIS A 43 -9.12 7.58 -0.52
C HIS A 43 -8.72 8.33 0.76
N SER A 44 -9.71 8.85 1.50
CA SER A 44 -9.45 9.61 2.74
C SER A 44 -8.86 8.78 3.88
N GLU A 45 -8.89 7.45 3.78
CA GLU A 45 -8.28 6.54 4.77
C GLU A 45 -6.81 6.23 4.45
N LEU A 46 -6.34 6.52 3.23
CA LEU A 46 -4.98 6.18 2.85
C LEU A 46 -3.95 7.02 3.61
N ASP A 47 -4.15 8.34 3.72
CA ASP A 47 -3.24 9.22 4.46
C ASP A 47 -3.16 8.83 5.95
N SER A 48 -4.30 8.56 6.59
CA SER A 48 -4.32 8.17 8.00
C SER A 48 -3.62 6.83 8.25
N VAL A 49 -3.81 5.85 7.37
CA VAL A 49 -3.15 4.54 7.45
C VAL A 49 -1.65 4.66 7.21
N VAL A 50 -1.23 5.41 6.19
CA VAL A 50 0.20 5.63 5.92
C VAL A 50 0.88 6.32 7.10
N ARG A 51 0.28 7.40 7.62
CA ARG A 51 0.81 8.11 8.81
C ARG A 51 0.92 7.20 10.02
N GLN A 52 -0.12 6.41 10.30
CA GLN A 52 -0.09 5.46 11.39
C GLN A 52 1.09 4.48 11.25
N ARG A 53 1.33 3.92 10.06
CA ARG A 53 2.45 2.98 9.86
C ARG A 53 3.82 3.65 9.98
N VAL A 54 3.94 4.89 9.52
CA VAL A 54 5.17 5.68 9.74
C VAL A 54 5.40 5.91 11.24
N GLU A 55 4.37 6.26 11.99
CA GLU A 55 4.44 6.44 13.45
C GLU A 55 4.79 5.13 14.20
N GLU A 56 4.30 3.99 13.71
CA GLU A 56 4.62 2.65 14.21
C GLU A 56 6.03 2.18 13.84
N GLY A 57 6.76 2.95 13.02
CA GLY A 57 8.15 2.68 12.65
C GLY A 57 8.30 1.72 11.46
N ALA A 58 7.37 1.75 10.51
CA ALA A 58 7.51 1.04 9.24
C ALA A 58 8.85 1.36 8.56
N GLU A 59 9.52 0.33 8.04
CA GLU A 59 10.77 0.49 7.29
C GLU A 59 10.48 1.01 5.88
N VAL A 60 9.42 0.49 5.26
CA VAL A 60 8.98 0.88 3.91
C VAL A 60 7.45 0.84 3.84
N VAL A 61 6.87 1.87 3.23
CA VAL A 61 5.45 1.90 2.88
C VAL A 61 5.34 2.08 1.36
N PHE A 62 4.79 1.08 0.69
CA PHE A 62 4.45 1.14 -0.72
C PHE A 62 3.02 1.67 -0.86
N VAL A 63 2.81 2.65 -1.75
CA VAL A 63 1.50 3.23 -2.02
C VAL A 63 1.17 3.09 -3.50
N GLY A 64 0.07 2.39 -3.80
CA GLY A 64 -0.43 2.19 -5.15
C GLY A 64 -1.64 3.07 -5.45
N GLY A 65 -1.54 3.94 -6.45
CA GLY A 65 -2.65 4.79 -6.87
C GLY A 65 -2.39 5.51 -8.18
N GLY A 66 -3.38 6.27 -8.65
CA GLY A 66 -3.25 7.15 -9.81
C GLY A 66 -2.67 8.52 -9.41
N ASP A 67 -2.63 9.47 -10.34
CA ASP A 67 -2.06 10.80 -10.12
C ASP A 67 -2.68 11.56 -8.92
N GLY A 68 -3.97 11.31 -8.62
CA GLY A 68 -4.64 11.90 -7.45
C GLY A 68 -4.17 11.33 -6.10
N THR A 69 -3.60 10.13 -6.08
CA THR A 69 -3.16 9.46 -4.84
C THR A 69 -1.78 9.92 -4.35
N LEU A 70 -0.95 10.48 -5.24
CA LEU A 70 0.41 10.96 -4.90
C LEU A 70 0.50 12.48 -4.71
N GLY A 71 -0.55 13.22 -5.06
CA GLY A 71 -0.60 14.68 -4.98
C GLY A 71 -1.18 15.25 -3.70
N GLU A 72 -1.72 14.39 -2.83
CA GLU A 72 -2.26 14.72 -1.50
C GLU A 72 -1.36 14.17 -0.39
#